data_AF-K0SGT5-F1
#
_entry.id   AF-K0SGT5-F1
#
_cell.length_a   1.000
_cell.length_b   1.000
_cell.length_c   1.000
_cell.angle_alpha   90.00
_cell.angle_beta   90.00
_cell.angle_gamma   90.00
#
_symmetry.space_group_name_H-M   'P 1'
#
loop_
_entity.id
_entity.type
_entity.pdbx_description
1 polymer ?
#
loop_
_entity_poly.entity_id
_entity_poly.type
_entity_poly.pdbx_seq_one_letter_code
_entity_poly.pdbx_strand_id
1 'polypeptide(L)'
;MCYATFEISRYDEHCLVIKEKTLTPDVPYGNTFISWTQYSIVNNGRNSCRLVCSVEAEFPQGPPMVARQIKSGMRTGTAEKFVALGEAICRYAEAFPK
;
A
#
# COMPACT_ATOMS: atom_id res chain seq x y z
N MET A 1 16.37 -4.90 5.79
CA MET A 1 16.07 -5.00 4.35
C MET A 1 14.58 -5.22 4.17
N CYS A 2 13.99 -4.69 3.09
CA CYS A 2 12.56 -4.78 2.80
C CYS A 2 12.39 -5.32 1.38
N TYR A 3 11.57 -6.36 1.21
CA TYR A 3 11.25 -6.94 -0.09
C TYR A 3 9.80 -6.65 -0.41
N ALA A 4 9.55 -6.01 -1.54
CA ALA A 4 8.21 -5.68 -2.01
C ALA A 4 7.95 -6.33 -3.36
N THR A 5 6.81 -7.01 -3.47
CA THR A 5 6.30 -7.57 -4.73
C THR A 5 4.98 -6.89 -5.05
N PHE A 6 4.83 -6.39 -6.27
CA PHE A 6 3.62 -5.71 -6.74
C PHE A 6 2.91 -6.57 -7.77
N GLU A 7 1.59 -6.62 -7.66
CA GLU A 7 0.70 -7.36 -8.55
C GLU A 7 -0.46 -6.46 -8.97
N ILE A 8 -0.77 -6.42 -10.26
CA ILE A 8 -1.98 -5.76 -10.75
C ILE A 8 -3.15 -6.71 -10.53
N SER A 9 -3.97 -6.42 -9.52
CA SER A 9 -5.15 -7.24 -9.20
C SER A 9 -6.33 -6.93 -10.11
N ARG A 10 -6.44 -5.71 -10.63
CA ARG A 10 -7.47 -5.28 -11.59
C ARG A 10 -6.99 -4.06 -12.36
N TYR A 11 -7.24 -4.02 -13.66
CA TYR A 11 -6.99 -2.86 -14.49
C TYR A 11 -8.03 -2.77 -15.60
N ASP A 12 -8.86 -1.74 -15.56
CA ASP A 12 -9.90 -1.45 -16.55
C ASP A 12 -10.12 0.07 -16.69
N GLU A 13 -11.13 0.48 -17.46
CA GLU A 13 -11.44 1.89 -17.72
C GLU A 13 -11.87 2.68 -16.47
N HIS A 14 -12.32 1.98 -15.43
CA HIS A 14 -12.85 2.58 -14.21
C HIS A 14 -11.83 2.57 -13.07
N CYS A 15 -10.94 1.57 -13.02
CA CYS A 15 -10.00 1.46 -11.92
C CYS A 15 -8.70 0.72 -12.25
N LEU A 16 -7.66 1.10 -11.53
CA LEU A 16 -6.41 0.36 -11.38
C LEU A 16 -6.26 -0.05 -9.91
N VAL A 17 -6.16 -1.34 -9.67
CA VAL A 17 -5.96 -1.92 -8.33
C VAL A 17 -4.63 -2.67 -8.32
N ILE A 18 -3.72 -2.22 -7.48
CA ILE A 18 -2.39 -2.82 -7.27
C ILE A 18 -2.35 -3.39 -5.86
N LYS A 19 -1.94 -4.64 -5.74
CA LYS A 19 -1.62 -5.29 -4.47
C LYS A 19 -0.12 -5.35 -4.30
N GLU A 20 0.34 -5.06 -3.10
CA GLU A 20 1.73 -5.12 -2.70
C GLU A 20 1.85 -6.12 -1.54
N LYS A 21 2.76 -7.07 -1.72
CA LYS A 21 3.23 -7.97 -0.67
C LYS A 21 4.57 -7.48 -0.17
N THR A 22 4.68 -7.18 1.11
CA THR A 22 5.92 -6.70 1.72
C THR A 22 6.42 -7.67 2.79
N LEU A 23 7.70 -8.05 2.70
CA LEU A 23 8.41 -8.90 3.67
C LEU A 23 9.57 -8.11 4.28
N THR A 24 9.72 -8.19 5.60
CA THR A 24 10.73 -7.45 6.36
C THR A 24 11.48 -8.37 7.33
N PRO A 25 12.26 -9.35 6.86
CA PRO A 25 12.82 -10.40 7.72
C PRO A 25 13.76 -9.89 8.82
N ASP A 26 14.39 -8.73 8.61
CA ASP A 26 15.40 -8.18 9.52
C ASP A 26 14.83 -7.42 10.72
N VAL A 27 13.52 -7.11 10.72
CA VAL A 27 12.90 -6.42 11.86
C VAL A 27 12.47 -7.44 12.93
N PRO A 28 12.35 -7.04 14.21
CA PRO A 28 11.79 -7.89 15.23
C PRO A 28 10.42 -8.42 14.80
N TYR A 29 10.21 -9.73 14.90
CA TYR A 29 9.01 -10.43 14.45
C TYR A 29 8.75 -10.38 12.93
N GLY A 30 9.68 -9.88 12.13
CA GLY A 30 9.55 -9.71 10.68
C GLY A 30 9.21 -10.98 9.91
N ASN A 31 9.67 -12.14 10.40
CA ASN A 31 9.35 -13.45 9.82
C ASN A 31 7.97 -14.01 10.23
N THR A 32 7.27 -13.33 11.15
CA THR A 32 5.99 -13.79 11.69
C THR A 32 4.79 -13.17 10.99
N PHE A 33 5.01 -12.16 10.14
CA PHE A 33 3.93 -11.46 9.45
C PHE A 33 4.31 -11.11 8.01
N ILE A 34 3.28 -10.97 7.19
CA ILE A 34 3.34 -10.46 5.83
C ILE A 34 2.47 -9.20 5.79
N SER A 35 3.00 -8.14 5.22
CA SER A 35 2.23 -6.91 5.02
C SER A 35 1.60 -6.91 3.63
N TRP A 36 0.27 -6.81 3.59
CA TRP A 36 -0.48 -6.64 2.36
C TRP A 36 -0.97 -5.21 2.29
N THR A 37 -0.50 -4.48 1.28
CA THR A 37 -1.00 -3.14 0.98
C THR A 37 -1.76 -3.19 -0.35
N GLN A 38 -2.92 -2.57 -0.41
CA GLN A 38 -3.66 -2.43 -1.66
C GLN A 38 -3.81 -0.95 -1.98
N TYR A 39 -3.54 -0.60 -3.23
CA TYR A 39 -3.79 0.69 -3.83
C TYR A 39 -4.90 0.57 -4.84
N SER A 40 -5.97 1.34 -4.66
CA SER A 40 -7.06 1.44 -5.61
C SER A 40 -7.13 2.86 -6.14
N ILE A 41 -6.85 3.02 -7.43
CA ILE A 41 -7.01 4.26 -8.17
C ILE A 41 -8.32 4.13 -8.94
N VAL A 42 -9.30 4.94 -8.56
CA VAL A 42 -10.64 4.93 -9.16
C VAL A 42 -10.81 6.20 -9.98
N ASN A 43 -11.22 6.05 -11.24
CA ASN A 43 -11.54 7.16 -12.12
C ASN A 43 -12.88 7.78 -11.69
N ASN A 44 -12.87 9.06 -11.34
CA ASN A 44 -14.09 9.80 -10.96
C ASN A 44 -14.70 10.56 -12.15
N GLY A 45 -14.11 10.46 -13.34
CA GLY A 45 -14.41 11.31 -14.48
C GLY A 45 -13.88 12.74 -14.29
N ARG A 46 -14.23 13.64 -15.23
CA ARG A 46 -13.83 15.06 -15.23
C ARG A 46 -12.33 15.29 -15.02
N ASN A 47 -11.50 14.41 -15.59
CA ASN A 47 -10.04 14.44 -15.43
C ASN A 47 -9.57 14.36 -13.96
N SER A 48 -10.31 13.62 -13.12
CA SER A 48 -10.00 13.42 -11.71
C SER A 48 -10.04 11.94 -11.33
N CYS A 49 -9.25 11.56 -10.34
CA CYS A 49 -9.26 10.22 -9.77
C CYS A 49 -9.30 10.28 -8.24
N ARG A 50 -9.71 9.16 -7.63
CA ARG A 50 -9.60 8.93 -6.18
C ARG A 50 -8.59 7.84 -5.94
N LEU A 51 -7.58 8.15 -5.16
CA LEU A 51 -6.66 7.15 -4.63
C LEU A 51 -7.17 6.68 -3.26
N VAL A 52 -7.26 5.37 -3.07
CA VAL A 52 -7.61 4.72 -1.80
C VAL A 52 -6.52 3.71 -1.47
N CYS A 53 -6.11 3.65 -0.20
CA CYS A 53 -5.16 2.64 0.27
C CYS A 53 -5.68 1.94 1.50
N SER A 54 -5.44 0.63 1.55
CA SER A 54 -5.68 -0.22 2.71
C SER A 54 -4.44 -1.04 3.00
N VAL A 55 -4.19 -1.30 4.28
CA VAL A 55 -3.11 -2.18 4.73
C VAL A 55 -3.62 -3.18 5.75
N GLU A 56 -3.20 -4.42 5.58
CA GLU A 56 -3.49 -5.53 6.48
C GLU A 56 -2.23 -6.35 6.77
N ALA A 57 -2.19 -6.91 7.98
CA ALA A 57 -1.14 -7.84 8.40
C ALA A 57 -1.71 -9.25 8.36
N GLU A 58 -1.09 -10.12 7.55
CA GLU A 58 -1.31 -11.56 7.58
C GLU A 58 -0.28 -12.18 8.53
N PHE A 59 -0.73 -13.11 9.39
CA PHE A 59 0.13 -13.86 10.31
C PHE A 59 0.05 -15.36 9.98
N PRO A 60 0.93 -15.90 9.14
CA PRO A 60 0.82 -17.29 8.65
C PRO A 60 0.86 -18.35 9.78
N GLN A 61 1.55 -18.04 10.88
CA GLN A 61 1.69 -18.93 12.05
C GLN A 61 0.75 -18.52 13.21
N GLY A 62 -0.22 -17.64 12.93
CA GLY A 62 -1.08 -17.03 13.94
C GLY A 62 -0.50 -15.74 14.53
N PRO A 63 -1.36 -14.88 15.11
CA PRO A 63 -0.97 -13.56 15.57
C PRO A 63 -0.03 -13.65 16.80
N PRO A 64 1.15 -12.99 16.77
CA PRO A 64 2.03 -12.92 17.94
C PRO A 64 1.42 -12.00 19.01
N MET A 65 1.95 -12.05 20.25
CA MET A 65 1.52 -11.15 21.34
C MET A 65 1.59 -9.66 20.96
N VAL A 66 2.52 -9.31 20.07
CA VAL A 66 2.75 -7.94 19.58
C VAL A 66 1.93 -7.59 18.33
N ALA A 67 0.98 -8.42 17.90
CA ALA A 67 0.21 -8.22 16.66
C ALA A 67 -0.45 -6.85 16.57
N ARG A 68 -0.93 -6.30 17.71
CA ARG A 68 -1.52 -4.95 17.75
C ARG A 68 -0.50 -3.86 17.42
N GLN A 69 0.71 -3.96 17.97
CA GLN A 69 1.80 -3.00 17.72
C GLN A 69 2.25 -3.08 16.27
N ILE A 70 2.40 -4.29 15.73
CA ILE A 70 2.72 -4.52 14.31
C ILE A 70 1.67 -3.85 13.41
N LYS A 71 0.37 -4.13 13.62
CA LYS A 71 -0.71 -3.50 12.84
C LYS A 71 -0.70 -1.97 12.94
N SER A 72 -0.43 -1.43 14.13
CA SER A 72 -0.37 0.02 14.34
C SER A 72 0.80 0.65 13.59
N GLY A 73 2.01 0.10 13.72
CA GLY A 73 3.19 0.59 13.04
C GLY A 73 3.07 0.49 11.52
N MET A 74 2.50 -0.61 11.02
CA MET A 74 2.18 -0.77 9.60
C MET A 74 1.22 0.31 9.09
N ARG A 75 0.16 0.62 9.83
CA ARG A 75 -0.79 1.69 9.44
C ARG A 75 -0.11 3.05 9.36
N THR A 76 0.75 3.38 10.32
CA THR A 76 1.51 4.63 10.31
C THR A 76 2.45 4.70 9.11
N GLY A 77 3.28 3.67 8.89
CA GLY A 77 4.22 3.64 7.77
C GLY A 77 3.52 3.65 6.41
N THR A 78 2.40 2.93 6.26
CA THR A 78 1.63 2.97 5.02
C THR A 78 0.95 4.33 4.81
N ALA A 79 0.49 5.00 5.87
CA ALA A 79 -0.08 6.34 5.75
C ALA A 79 0.95 7.36 5.22
N GLU A 80 2.19 7.32 5.75
CA GLU A 80 3.28 8.16 5.26
C GLU A 80 3.60 7.86 3.79
N LYS A 81 3.72 6.56 3.44
CA LYS A 81 3.95 6.13 2.06
C LYS A 81 2.82 6.55 1.11
N PHE A 82 1.58 6.52 1.59
CA PHE A 82 0.40 6.92 0.85
C PHE A 82 0.38 8.42 0.54
N VAL A 83 0.70 9.25 1.53
CA VAL A 83 0.81 10.71 1.35
C VAL A 83 1.91 11.03 0.34
N ALA A 84 3.10 10.45 0.50
CA ALA A 84 4.22 10.68 -0.41
C ALA A 84 3.89 10.24 -1.86
N LEU A 85 3.17 9.11 -2.02
CA LEU A 85 2.70 8.67 -3.33
C LEU A 85 1.72 9.66 -3.95
N GLY A 86 0.75 10.15 -3.17
CA GLY A 86 -0.22 11.16 -3.63
C GLY A 86 0.47 12.45 -4.07
N GLU A 87 1.40 12.96 -3.27
CA GLU A 87 2.20 14.15 -3.60
C GLU A 87 3.02 13.96 -4.88
N ALA A 88 3.66 12.79 -5.04
CA ALA A 88 4.41 12.47 -6.24
C ALA A 88 3.50 12.46 -7.48
N ILE A 89 2.33 11.82 -7.41
CA ILE A 89 1.35 11.81 -8.50
C ILE A 89 0.93 13.23 -8.88
N CYS A 90 0.57 14.07 -7.90
CA CYS A 90 0.17 15.46 -8.14
C CYS A 90 1.30 16.26 -8.81
N ARG A 91 2.53 16.15 -8.32
CA ARG A 91 3.70 16.82 -8.91
C ARG A 91 3.91 16.44 -10.37
N TYR A 92 3.81 15.16 -10.72
CA TYR A 92 3.99 14.72 -12.10
C TYR A 92 2.79 15.07 -13.00
N ALA A 93 1.57 15.09 -12.46
CA ALA A 93 0.40 15.53 -13.21
C ALA A 93 0.50 17.02 -13.61
N GLU A 94 1.09 17.86 -12.75
CA GLU A 94 1.34 19.27 -13.05
C GLU A 94 2.49 19.49 -14.03
N ALA A 95 3.52 18.62 -14.00
CA ALA A 95 4.67 18.70 -14.90
C ALA A 95 4.33 18.30 -16.36
N PHE A 96 3.26 17.51 -16.55
CA PHE A 96 2.75 17.09 -17.84
C PHE A 96 1.26 17.47 -17.98
N PRO A 97 0.95 18.78 -18.04
CA PRO A 97 -0.42 19.23 -18.21
C PRO A 97 -0.93 18.80 -19.60
N LYS A 98 -2.21 18.43 -19.67
CA LYS A 98 -2.90 18.05 -20.93
C LYS A 98 -3.03 19.23 -21.88
#